data_AF-A0A162YQU3-F1
#
_entry.id   AF-A0A162YQU3-F1
#
_cell.length_a   1.000
_cell.length_b   1.000
_cell.length_c   1.000
_cell.angle_alpha   90.00
_cell.angle_beta   90.00
_cell.angle_gamma   90.00
#
_symmetry.space_group_name_H-M   'P 1'
#
loop_
_entity.id
_entity.type
_entity.pdbx_description
1 polymer ?
#
loop_
_entity_poly.entity_id
_entity_poly.type
_entity_poly.pdbx_seq_one_letter_code
_entity_poly.pdbx_strand_id
1 'polypeptide(L)'
;MKWLLIICFTLVCCLSFAQQDKVKITAERNDDNTVTFFYEKNDPGSYVIYLYFNTLVNASSSDITQTVKGTKGTLFTLRPIDPKKGIGYGYGYRYLRGVRKAKVDKSFVYLLPYKNEASALVKPLNNISEKFFNKERDNNWAAYQFIFQKEDTICAIRKGKVVDVIDKFDNYKEGLSYSTDTNFVLVEHKDGSFAKYSVLRKGRMMVKKGDMVYPQTPIGVSGSYQANTHEMRLLLYYLSNAEFKRSNNKKTGKQEASRYTYINPLFYDKGETHSLLPNTTYTSSFLPEIIEKEMSKRERKRMYKK
;
A
#
# COMPACT_ATOMS: atom_id res chain seq x y z
N MET A 1 -22.77 48.15 -44.43
CA MET A 1 -22.62 46.80 -45.04
C MET A 1 -21.61 46.01 -44.22
N LYS A 2 -22.08 44.89 -43.64
CA LYS A 2 -21.35 43.71 -43.09
C LYS A 2 -20.26 43.95 -42.03
N TRP A 3 -20.64 43.79 -40.76
CA TRP A 3 -19.71 43.38 -39.68
C TRP A 3 -19.35 41.90 -39.87
N LEU A 4 -18.06 41.59 -40.00
CA LEU A 4 -17.56 40.22 -39.93
C LEU A 4 -17.43 39.79 -38.46
N LEU A 5 -18.28 38.87 -38.04
CA LEU A 5 -18.13 38.11 -36.80
C LEU A 5 -17.10 37.00 -37.04
N ILE A 6 -15.87 37.20 -36.56
CA ILE A 6 -14.86 36.14 -36.52
C ILE A 6 -15.16 35.25 -35.31
N ILE A 7 -15.81 34.13 -35.56
CA ILE A 7 -15.99 33.08 -34.56
C ILE A 7 -14.67 32.31 -34.48
N CYS A 8 -13.85 32.66 -33.49
CA CYS A 8 -12.64 31.92 -33.15
C CYS A 8 -13.05 30.60 -32.48
N PHE A 9 -13.07 29.52 -33.25
CA PHE A 9 -13.27 28.16 -32.75
C PHE A 9 -12.03 27.74 -31.97
N THR A 10 -11.95 28.12 -30.68
CA THR A 10 -10.91 27.59 -29.77
C THR A 10 -11.19 26.11 -29.57
N LEU A 11 -10.41 25.28 -30.27
CA LEU A 11 -10.34 23.84 -30.08
C LEU A 11 -9.83 23.58 -28.66
N VAL A 12 -10.75 23.48 -27.70
CA VAL A 12 -10.44 23.00 -26.36
C VAL A 12 -10.09 21.51 -26.52
N CYS A 13 -8.80 21.23 -26.69
CA CYS A 13 -8.26 19.89 -26.51
C CYS A 13 -8.55 19.47 -25.07
N CYS A 14 -9.69 18.81 -24.85
CA CYS A 14 -9.89 17.95 -23.71
C CYS A 14 -8.84 16.85 -23.79
N LEU A 15 -7.67 17.09 -23.20
CA LEU A 15 -6.72 16.05 -22.83
C LEU A 15 -7.42 15.21 -21.76
N SER A 16 -8.18 14.22 -22.22
CA SER A 16 -8.63 13.12 -21.40
C SER A 16 -7.37 12.42 -20.89
N PHE A 17 -6.91 12.81 -19.69
CA PHE A 17 -5.97 12.01 -18.93
C PHE A 17 -6.68 10.72 -18.56
N ALA A 18 -6.69 9.75 -19.47
CA ALA A 18 -7.00 8.37 -19.12
C ALA A 18 -6.04 7.98 -18.00
N GLN A 19 -6.59 7.55 -16.87
CA GLN A 19 -5.78 7.08 -15.74
C GLN A 19 -4.97 5.87 -16.22
N GLN A 20 -3.68 6.08 -16.46
CA GLN A 20 -2.81 5.01 -16.93
C GLN A 20 -2.76 3.91 -15.87
N ASP A 21 -3.02 2.68 -16.30
CA ASP A 21 -2.95 1.51 -15.42
C ASP A 21 -1.60 1.43 -14.69
N LYS A 22 -1.63 1.06 -13.41
CA LYS A 22 -0.42 0.97 -12.58
C LYS A 22 0.52 -0.15 -13.03
N VAL A 23 -0.03 -1.16 -13.70
CA VAL A 23 0.68 -2.31 -14.27
C VAL A 23 0.19 -2.54 -15.71
N LYS A 24 1.14 -2.61 -16.63
CA LYS A 24 0.92 -2.90 -18.05
C LYS A 24 1.58 -4.22 -18.42
N ILE A 25 0.86 -5.06 -19.15
CA ILE A 25 1.41 -6.30 -19.72
C ILE A 25 1.52 -6.17 -21.23
N THR A 26 2.70 -6.45 -21.77
CA THR A 26 2.98 -6.53 -23.21
C THR A 26 3.41 -7.94 -23.58
N ALA A 27 3.26 -8.29 -24.86
CA ALA A 27 3.69 -9.56 -25.41
C ALA A 27 4.49 -9.31 -26.68
N GLU A 28 5.59 -10.03 -26.85
CA GLU A 28 6.48 -9.95 -28.00
C GLU A 28 6.67 -11.35 -28.59
N ARG A 29 6.61 -11.45 -29.92
CA ARG A 29 6.92 -12.68 -30.64
C ARG A 29 8.41 -12.70 -30.97
N ASN A 30 9.08 -13.77 -30.60
CA ASN A 30 10.49 -13.99 -30.91
C ASN A 30 10.63 -14.72 -32.26
N ASP A 31 11.85 -14.73 -32.82
CA ASP A 31 12.17 -15.36 -34.11
C ASP A 31 11.88 -16.87 -34.13
N ASP A 32 11.92 -17.53 -32.98
CA ASP A 32 11.64 -18.97 -32.80
C ASP A 32 10.14 -19.30 -32.61
N ASN A 33 9.26 -18.37 -32.98
CA ASN A 33 7.80 -18.42 -32.79
C ASN A 33 7.32 -18.45 -31.34
N THR A 34 8.20 -18.39 -30.34
CA THR A 34 7.79 -18.22 -28.94
C THR A 34 7.21 -16.83 -28.71
N VAL A 35 6.41 -16.68 -27.65
CA VAL A 35 5.82 -15.40 -27.28
C VAL A 35 6.16 -15.11 -25.82
N THR A 36 6.93 -14.05 -25.58
CA THR A 36 7.33 -13.63 -24.24
C THR A 36 6.44 -12.50 -23.74
N PHE A 37 5.90 -12.68 -22.53
CA PHE A 37 5.09 -11.68 -21.86
C PHE A 37 5.94 -10.91 -20.85
N PHE A 38 5.85 -9.59 -20.91
CA PHE A 38 6.56 -8.67 -20.04
C PHE A 38 5.58 -7.85 -19.22
N TYR A 39 6.02 -7.42 -18.05
CA TYR A 39 5.30 -6.44 -17.26
C TYR A 39 6.11 -5.15 -17.14
N GLU A 40 5.39 -4.04 -17.03
CA GLU A 40 5.91 -2.74 -16.64
C GLU A 40 4.99 -2.15 -15.58
N LYS A 41 5.56 -1.49 -14.57
CA LYS A 41 4.81 -0.78 -13.53
C LYS A 41 5.42 0.60 -13.28
N ASN A 42 4.55 1.59 -13.13
CA ASN A 42 4.93 2.97 -12.82
C ASN A 42 4.72 3.31 -11.32
N ASP A 43 4.00 2.47 -10.57
CA ASP A 43 3.72 2.68 -9.16
C ASP A 43 4.67 1.84 -8.27
N PRO A 44 5.24 2.39 -7.19
CA PRO A 44 6.10 1.64 -6.28
C PRO A 44 5.37 0.51 -5.55
N GLY A 45 6.15 -0.45 -5.03
CA GLY A 45 5.64 -1.61 -4.30
C GLY A 45 5.47 -2.87 -5.14
N SER A 46 5.03 -3.94 -4.48
CA SER A 46 4.78 -5.24 -5.09
C SER A 46 3.35 -5.37 -5.60
N TYR A 47 3.20 -6.13 -6.69
CA TYR A 47 1.90 -6.48 -7.26
C TYR A 47 1.83 -7.98 -7.53
N VAL A 48 0.68 -8.59 -7.27
CA VAL A 48 0.33 -9.91 -7.79
C VAL A 48 -0.40 -9.69 -9.11
N ILE A 49 0.18 -10.19 -10.20
CA ILE A 49 -0.43 -10.23 -11.52
C ILE A 49 -1.10 -11.59 -11.69
N TYR A 50 -2.32 -11.57 -12.21
CA TYR A 50 -3.04 -12.74 -12.71
C TYR A 50 -3.35 -12.53 -14.18
N LEU A 51 -2.76 -13.36 -15.03
CA LEU A 51 -2.94 -13.36 -16.47
C LEU A 51 -3.60 -14.66 -16.90
N TYR A 52 -4.59 -14.55 -17.77
CA TYR A 52 -5.36 -15.68 -18.28
C TYR A 52 -5.53 -15.55 -19.80
N PHE A 53 -5.71 -16.70 -20.45
CA PHE A 53 -5.95 -16.76 -21.89
C PHE A 53 -7.42 -16.97 -22.19
N ASN A 54 -7.97 -16.09 -23.03
CA ASN A 54 -9.32 -16.21 -23.59
C ASN A 54 -9.30 -17.12 -24.81
N THR A 55 -8.25 -17.02 -25.62
CA THR A 55 -7.97 -17.90 -26.74
C THR A 55 -6.49 -18.27 -26.71
N LEU A 56 -6.19 -19.53 -27.01
CA LEU A 56 -4.83 -20.02 -27.13
C LEU A 56 -4.81 -21.12 -28.19
N VAL A 57 -3.99 -20.92 -29.22
CA VAL A 57 -3.87 -21.81 -30.38
C VAL A 57 -2.39 -22.11 -30.59
N ASN A 58 -2.07 -23.37 -30.87
CA ASN A 58 -0.71 -23.86 -31.03
C ASN A 58 0.19 -23.66 -29.79
N ALA A 59 -0.39 -23.54 -28.60
CA ALA A 59 0.31 -23.50 -27.32
C ALA A 59 -0.61 -24.04 -26.21
N SER A 60 -0.02 -24.44 -25.09
CA SER A 60 -0.76 -24.82 -23.88
C SER A 60 -0.18 -24.09 -22.68
N SER A 61 -1.02 -23.48 -21.86
CA SER A 61 -0.64 -22.80 -20.62
C SER A 61 -1.84 -22.75 -19.67
N SER A 62 -1.58 -22.91 -18.38
CA SER A 62 -2.52 -22.53 -17.33
C SER A 62 -2.51 -21.01 -17.12
N ASP A 63 -3.45 -20.51 -16.31
CA ASP A 63 -3.44 -19.12 -15.87
C ASP A 63 -2.17 -18.83 -15.05
N ILE A 64 -1.56 -17.68 -15.33
CA ILE A 64 -0.31 -17.26 -14.72
C ILE A 64 -0.60 -16.35 -13.55
N THR A 65 -0.10 -16.70 -12.36
CA THR A 65 -0.15 -15.82 -11.19
C THR A 65 1.26 -15.60 -10.65
N GLN A 66 1.72 -14.36 -10.61
CA GLN A 66 3.09 -14.03 -10.21
C GLN A 66 3.16 -12.72 -9.41
N THR A 67 3.98 -12.71 -8.36
CA THR A 67 4.33 -11.47 -7.65
C THR A 67 5.48 -10.79 -8.38
N VAL A 68 5.29 -9.52 -8.74
CA VAL A 68 6.32 -8.66 -9.33
C VAL A 68 6.69 -7.52 -8.37
N LYS A 69 7.99 -7.22 -8.29
CA LYS A 69 8.55 -6.19 -7.38
C LYS A 69 9.32 -5.10 -8.12
N GLY A 70 10.00 -5.45 -9.21
CA GLY A 70 10.77 -4.54 -10.07
C GLY A 70 9.86 -3.65 -10.92
N THR A 71 10.40 -2.61 -11.56
CA THR A 71 9.61 -1.70 -12.42
C THR A 71 9.27 -2.32 -13.77
N LYS A 72 10.04 -3.30 -14.23
CA LYS A 72 9.76 -4.08 -15.43
C LYS A 72 10.42 -5.46 -15.35
N GLY A 73 9.98 -6.38 -16.21
CA GLY A 73 10.64 -7.67 -16.38
C GLY A 73 9.78 -8.68 -17.14
N THR A 74 10.31 -9.88 -17.31
CA THR A 74 9.59 -10.99 -17.94
C THR A 74 8.66 -11.68 -16.93
N LEU A 75 7.44 -11.99 -17.36
CA LEU A 75 6.52 -12.84 -16.62
C LEU A 75 6.72 -14.31 -16.99
N PHE A 76 6.49 -14.65 -18.25
CA PHE A 76 6.60 -16.02 -18.77
C PHE A 76 6.75 -16.00 -20.29
N THR A 77 7.07 -17.16 -20.87
CA THR A 77 7.17 -17.35 -22.31
C THR A 77 6.33 -18.55 -22.73
N LEU A 78 5.43 -18.34 -23.69
CA LEU A 78 4.71 -19.42 -24.37
C LEU A 78 5.60 -20.07 -25.41
N ARG A 79 5.53 -21.40 -25.49
CA ARG A 79 6.23 -22.19 -26.50
C ARG A 79 5.23 -22.82 -27.47
N PRO A 80 5.51 -22.83 -28.78
CA PRO A 80 4.62 -23.45 -29.74
C PRO A 80 4.61 -24.98 -29.56
N ILE A 81 3.46 -25.61 -29.79
CA ILE A 81 3.36 -27.09 -29.84
C ILE A 81 3.98 -27.58 -31.15
N ASP A 82 3.65 -26.94 -32.27
CA ASP A 82 4.31 -27.11 -33.57
C ASP A 82 5.24 -25.92 -33.85
N PRO A 83 6.59 -26.11 -33.80
CA PRO A 83 7.56 -25.03 -33.99
C PRO A 83 7.48 -24.31 -35.33
N LYS A 84 6.87 -24.95 -36.35
CA LYS A 84 6.72 -24.38 -37.69
C LYS A 84 5.56 -23.38 -37.79
N LYS A 85 4.70 -23.30 -36.77
CA LYS A 85 3.53 -22.43 -36.74
C LYS A 85 3.65 -21.40 -35.63
N GLY A 86 3.11 -20.20 -35.87
CA GLY A 86 2.97 -19.17 -34.84
C GLY A 86 1.96 -19.57 -33.75
N ILE A 87 2.03 -18.88 -32.62
CA ILE A 87 1.07 -19.00 -31.51
C ILE A 87 -0.03 -17.96 -31.69
N GLY A 88 -1.29 -18.38 -31.80
CA GLY A 88 -2.44 -17.47 -31.75
C GLY A 88 -2.90 -17.30 -30.30
N TYR A 89 -3.07 -16.07 -29.80
CA TYR A 89 -3.50 -15.84 -28.42
C TYR A 89 -4.31 -14.56 -28.25
N GLY A 90 -5.24 -14.62 -27.30
CA GLY A 90 -5.94 -13.47 -26.74
C GLY A 90 -5.91 -13.60 -25.23
N TYR A 91 -5.46 -12.56 -24.54
CA TYR A 91 -5.25 -12.60 -23.08
C TYR A 91 -5.96 -11.46 -22.36
N GLY A 92 -6.25 -11.69 -21.09
CA GLY A 92 -6.63 -10.65 -20.15
C GLY A 92 -5.77 -10.74 -18.90
N TYR A 93 -5.70 -9.66 -18.14
CA TYR A 93 -4.99 -9.67 -16.86
C TYR A 93 -5.69 -8.81 -15.81
N ARG A 94 -5.40 -9.12 -14.55
CA ARG A 94 -5.77 -8.35 -13.36
C ARG A 94 -4.55 -8.23 -12.46
N TYR A 95 -4.52 -7.23 -11.61
CA TYR A 95 -3.45 -7.06 -10.64
C TYR A 95 -3.97 -6.57 -9.29
N LEU A 96 -3.25 -6.92 -8.23
CA LEU A 96 -3.53 -6.50 -6.85
C LEU A 96 -2.23 -6.06 -6.19
N ARG A 97 -2.27 -5.00 -5.39
CA ARG A 97 -1.10 -4.59 -4.60
C ARG A 97 -0.85 -5.62 -3.49
N GLY A 98 0.39 -6.09 -3.39
CA GLY A 98 0.82 -7.02 -2.36
C GLY A 98 1.73 -8.11 -2.86
N VAL A 99 2.09 -8.99 -1.93
CA VAL A 99 2.90 -10.18 -2.18
C VAL A 99 2.03 -11.41 -1.97
N ARG A 100 1.92 -12.27 -2.98
CA ARG A 100 1.26 -13.58 -2.81
C ARG A 100 2.01 -14.41 -1.77
N LYS A 101 1.30 -14.98 -0.80
CA LYS A 101 1.86 -15.76 0.31
C LYS A 101 2.94 -14.96 1.07
N ALA A 102 2.56 -13.75 1.51
CA ALA A 102 3.41 -12.92 2.36
C ALA A 102 3.91 -13.70 3.59
N LYS A 103 5.17 -13.50 3.98
CA LYS A 103 5.84 -14.25 5.06
C LYS A 103 5.97 -13.36 6.29
N VAL A 104 4.84 -12.91 6.80
CA VAL A 104 4.80 -11.98 7.95
C VAL A 104 5.28 -12.68 9.21
N ASP A 105 6.25 -12.07 9.88
CA ASP A 105 6.71 -12.51 11.18
C ASP A 105 5.79 -11.94 12.27
N LYS A 106 5.02 -12.81 12.91
CA LYS A 106 4.11 -12.43 14.01
C LYS A 106 4.84 -12.04 15.29
N SER A 107 6.13 -12.35 15.41
CA SER A 107 6.98 -11.99 16.55
C SER A 107 7.76 -10.69 16.33
N PHE A 108 7.57 -10.03 15.17
CA PHE A 108 8.23 -8.77 14.88
C PHE A 108 7.86 -7.67 15.89
N VAL A 109 8.88 -7.01 16.43
CA VAL A 109 8.75 -5.91 17.40
C VAL A 109 8.79 -4.57 16.69
N TYR A 110 7.68 -3.83 16.76
CA TYR A 110 7.50 -2.52 16.14
C TYR A 110 7.87 -1.39 17.11
N LEU A 111 8.35 -0.27 16.58
CA LEU A 111 8.47 0.97 17.35
C LEU A 111 7.14 1.72 17.39
N LEU A 112 6.97 2.58 18.39
CA LEU A 112 5.85 3.52 18.43
C LEU A 112 5.95 4.52 17.25
N PRO A 113 4.82 4.91 16.63
CA PRO A 113 4.79 5.68 15.38
C PRO A 113 5.05 7.18 15.57
N TYR A 114 5.81 7.58 16.57
CA TYR A 114 6.10 8.98 16.90
C TYR A 114 7.52 9.11 17.46
N LYS A 115 8.00 10.36 17.51
CA LYS A 115 9.35 10.71 17.94
C LYS A 115 9.67 10.14 19.32
N ASN A 116 10.96 9.89 19.55
CA ASN A 116 11.48 9.58 20.88
C ASN A 116 10.97 10.62 21.90
N GLU A 117 10.68 10.17 23.12
CA GLU A 117 10.16 10.96 24.26
C GLU A 117 8.77 11.57 24.09
N ALA A 118 8.18 11.53 22.89
CA ALA A 118 6.78 11.90 22.73
C ALA A 118 5.86 10.86 23.34
N SER A 119 4.68 11.30 23.78
CA SER A 119 3.66 10.43 24.40
C SER A 119 2.31 10.56 23.71
N ALA A 120 1.59 9.45 23.63
CA ALA A 120 0.24 9.42 23.09
C ALA A 120 -0.67 8.45 23.88
N LEU A 121 -1.93 8.86 24.05
CA LEU A 121 -2.99 7.98 24.53
C LEU A 121 -3.38 7.00 23.43
N VAL A 122 -3.35 5.71 23.72
CA VAL A 122 -3.71 4.67 22.76
C VAL A 122 -5.16 4.26 22.93
N LYS A 123 -5.89 4.25 21.83
CA LYS A 123 -7.23 3.65 21.74
C LYS A 123 -7.25 2.60 20.62
N PRO A 124 -7.60 1.34 20.90
CA PRO A 124 -7.91 0.40 19.83
C PRO A 124 -9.16 0.89 19.09
N LEU A 125 -9.14 0.79 17.77
CA LEU A 125 -10.30 1.11 16.94
C LEU A 125 -11.09 -0.17 16.68
N ASN A 126 -12.38 -0.14 16.95
CA ASN A 126 -13.29 -1.21 16.56
C ASN A 126 -13.56 -1.15 15.06
N ASN A 127 -13.85 -2.29 14.43
CA ASN A 127 -14.22 -2.29 13.04
C ASN A 127 -15.64 -1.71 12.90
N ILE A 128 -15.84 -0.75 12.00
CA ILE A 128 -17.15 -0.11 11.78
C ILE A 128 -18.23 -1.13 11.36
N SER A 129 -17.83 -2.25 10.73
CA SER A 129 -18.77 -3.34 10.45
C SER A 129 -19.33 -4.02 11.69
N GLU A 130 -18.61 -3.99 12.81
CA GLU A 130 -19.04 -4.53 14.10
C GLU A 130 -20.11 -3.62 14.71
N LYS A 131 -19.91 -2.30 14.66
CA LYS A 131 -20.81 -1.33 15.30
C LYS A 131 -22.15 -1.15 14.58
N PHE A 132 -22.21 -1.39 13.27
CA PHE A 132 -23.39 -1.09 12.45
C PHE A 132 -23.97 -2.28 11.68
N PHE A 133 -23.24 -3.40 11.55
CA PHE A 133 -23.67 -4.51 10.67
C PHE A 133 -23.63 -5.91 11.32
N ASN A 134 -23.51 -6.02 12.66
CA ASN A 134 -23.55 -7.30 13.41
C ASN A 134 -22.74 -8.44 12.77
N LYS A 135 -21.54 -8.14 12.25
CA LYS A 135 -20.64 -9.17 11.74
C LYS A 135 -19.70 -9.64 12.85
N GLU A 136 -19.48 -10.95 12.92
CA GLU A 136 -18.47 -11.54 13.79
C GLU A 136 -17.11 -10.88 13.55
N ARG A 137 -16.36 -10.69 14.64
CA ARG A 137 -15.03 -10.10 14.66
C ARG A 137 -14.17 -10.83 13.64
N ASP A 138 -13.62 -10.09 12.68
CA ASP A 138 -12.47 -10.60 11.94
C ASP A 138 -11.33 -10.65 12.97
N ASN A 139 -11.03 -11.83 13.51
CA ASN A 139 -10.24 -12.04 14.75
C ASN A 139 -8.85 -11.36 14.78
N ASN A 140 -8.42 -10.78 13.66
CA ASN A 140 -7.13 -10.12 13.51
C ASN A 140 -7.19 -8.59 13.36
N TRP A 141 -8.36 -7.94 13.38
CA TRP A 141 -8.45 -6.47 13.25
C TRP A 141 -7.72 -5.75 14.40
N ALA A 142 -6.60 -5.10 14.07
CA ALA A 142 -5.86 -4.22 14.96
C ALA A 142 -5.51 -2.91 14.24
N ALA A 143 -6.39 -1.94 14.43
CA ALA A 143 -6.16 -0.55 14.08
C ALA A 143 -5.98 0.23 15.39
N TYR A 144 -4.89 1.00 15.51
CA TYR A 144 -4.60 1.79 16.70
C TYR A 144 -4.77 3.27 16.39
N GLN A 145 -5.53 3.95 17.23
CA GLN A 145 -5.59 5.40 17.29
C GLN A 145 -4.62 5.86 18.37
N PHE A 146 -3.78 6.83 18.03
CA PHE A 146 -2.89 7.51 18.97
C PHE A 146 -3.34 8.96 19.06
N ILE A 147 -3.65 9.42 20.28
CA ILE A 147 -4.13 10.76 20.56
C ILE A 147 -3.04 11.54 21.28
N PHE A 148 -2.70 12.70 20.76
CA PHE A 148 -1.63 13.58 21.24
C PHE A 148 -2.21 14.84 21.87
N GLN A 149 -1.49 15.42 22.83
CA GLN A 149 -1.87 16.71 23.44
C GLN A 149 -1.71 17.89 22.46
N LYS A 150 -0.77 17.79 21.51
CA LYS A 150 -0.50 18.77 20.46
C LYS A 150 -0.12 18.03 19.17
N GLU A 151 -0.07 18.75 18.06
CA GLU A 151 0.48 18.19 16.82
C GLU A 151 1.87 17.61 17.04
N ASP A 152 2.11 16.43 16.47
CA ASP A 152 3.40 15.75 16.59
C ASP A 152 3.80 15.10 15.27
N THR A 153 5.09 14.85 15.13
CA THR A 153 5.67 14.18 13.97
C THR A 153 5.46 12.68 14.09
N ILE A 154 4.79 12.13 13.09
CA ILE A 154 4.59 10.70 12.92
C ILE A 154 5.81 10.12 12.23
N CYS A 155 6.31 9.03 12.77
CA CYS A 155 7.51 8.36 12.30
C CYS A 155 7.21 6.92 11.84
N ALA A 156 8.05 6.40 10.96
CA ALA A 156 7.97 5.01 10.53
C ALA A 156 8.26 4.06 11.70
N ILE A 157 7.40 3.07 11.91
CA ILE A 157 7.55 2.05 12.96
C ILE A 157 8.59 0.98 12.62
N ARG A 158 8.90 0.85 11.31
CA ARG A 158 9.69 -0.23 10.73
C ARG A 158 10.25 0.20 9.37
N LYS A 159 11.39 -0.36 8.96
CA LYS A 159 11.95 -0.18 7.62
C LYS A 159 10.98 -0.63 6.52
N GLY A 160 10.82 0.19 5.48
CA GLY A 160 10.02 -0.19 4.33
C GLY A 160 10.08 0.83 3.20
N LYS A 161 9.39 0.52 2.10
CA LYS A 161 9.26 1.40 0.95
C LYS A 161 7.93 2.12 1.00
N VAL A 162 7.92 3.44 0.79
CA VAL A 162 6.67 4.20 0.62
C VAL A 162 6.05 3.84 -0.72
N VAL A 163 4.85 3.27 -0.69
CA VAL A 163 4.15 2.75 -1.88
C VAL A 163 2.90 3.53 -2.23
N ASP A 164 2.39 4.35 -1.32
CA ASP A 164 1.31 5.28 -1.60
C ASP A 164 1.36 6.48 -0.66
N VAL A 165 0.93 7.64 -1.16
CA VAL A 165 0.83 8.89 -0.39
C VAL A 165 -0.42 9.61 -0.90
N ILE A 166 -1.36 9.86 0.00
CA ILE A 166 -2.54 10.68 -0.27
C ILE A 166 -2.46 11.90 0.64
N ASP A 167 -2.38 13.07 0.01
CA ASP A 167 -2.22 14.37 0.69
C ASP A 167 -3.11 15.41 0.00
N LYS A 168 -4.42 15.30 0.18
CA LYS A 168 -5.40 16.14 -0.53
C LYS A 168 -6.60 16.56 0.30
N PHE A 169 -6.91 15.82 1.36
CA PHE A 169 -8.11 16.01 2.15
C PHE A 169 -7.85 16.97 3.30
N ASP A 170 -8.78 17.90 3.51
CA ASP A 170 -8.86 18.62 4.77
C ASP A 170 -9.62 17.70 5.74
N ASN A 171 -8.89 17.06 6.64
CA ASN A 171 -9.44 16.04 7.54
C ASN A 171 -10.40 16.64 8.59
N TYR A 172 -10.34 17.94 8.83
CA TYR A 172 -11.21 18.62 9.79
C TYR A 172 -12.63 18.75 9.24
N LYS A 173 -13.60 18.17 9.95
CA LYS A 173 -15.03 18.38 9.75
C LYS A 173 -15.73 18.31 11.10
N GLU A 174 -16.42 19.37 11.49
CA GLU A 174 -17.18 19.42 12.74
C GLU A 174 -18.16 18.24 12.84
N GLY A 175 -18.20 17.57 14.00
CA GLY A 175 -19.04 16.38 14.24
C GLY A 175 -18.56 15.07 13.59
N LEU A 176 -17.46 15.08 12.83
CA LEU A 176 -16.93 13.86 12.21
C LEU A 176 -16.03 13.09 13.19
N SER A 177 -16.27 11.78 13.34
CA SER A 177 -15.40 10.87 14.11
C SER A 177 -14.63 9.88 13.22
N TYR A 178 -15.02 9.79 11.94
CA TYR A 178 -14.44 8.90 10.95
C TYR A 178 -14.69 9.39 9.52
N SER A 179 -13.69 9.25 8.66
CA SER A 179 -13.80 9.44 7.21
C SER A 179 -13.11 8.29 6.48
N THR A 180 -13.68 7.84 5.37
CA THR A 180 -12.93 7.05 4.37
C THR A 180 -11.90 7.90 3.64
N ASP A 181 -12.19 9.21 3.53
CA ASP A 181 -11.35 10.22 2.91
C ASP A 181 -10.41 10.81 3.97
N THR A 182 -9.21 10.26 4.05
CA THR A 182 -8.17 10.71 4.97
C THR A 182 -6.84 10.75 4.27
N ASN A 183 -5.98 11.70 4.62
CA ASN A 183 -4.60 11.69 4.16
C ASN A 183 -3.83 10.56 4.85
N PHE A 184 -2.99 9.88 4.08
CA PHE A 184 -2.21 8.77 4.60
C PHE A 184 -0.90 8.57 3.84
N VAL A 185 0.02 7.88 4.50
CA VAL A 185 1.19 7.25 3.89
C VAL A 185 1.06 5.74 4.06
N LEU A 186 1.33 4.99 2.99
CA LEU A 186 1.37 3.53 2.99
C LEU A 186 2.81 3.06 2.76
N VAL A 187 3.32 2.26 3.67
CA VAL A 187 4.66 1.68 3.62
C VAL A 187 4.55 0.17 3.45
N GLU A 188 5.28 -0.40 2.49
CA GLU A 188 5.43 -1.86 2.29
C GLU A 188 6.74 -2.35 2.89
N HIS A 189 6.67 -3.43 3.68
CA HIS A 189 7.82 -4.06 4.32
C HIS A 189 8.33 -5.26 3.52
N LYS A 190 9.56 -5.70 3.85
CA LYS A 190 10.25 -6.78 3.12
C LYS A 190 9.47 -8.11 3.10
N ASP A 191 8.72 -8.38 4.16
CA ASP A 191 7.91 -9.59 4.33
C ASP A 191 6.56 -9.56 3.57
N GLY A 192 6.22 -8.41 2.96
CA GLY A 192 4.97 -8.21 2.23
C GLY A 192 3.83 -7.65 3.08
N SER A 193 4.09 -7.33 4.36
CA SER A 193 3.17 -6.54 5.18
C SER A 193 3.20 -5.05 4.81
N PHE A 194 2.14 -4.36 5.21
CA PHE A 194 1.96 -2.93 5.02
C PHE A 194 1.67 -2.24 6.34
N ALA A 195 2.21 -1.04 6.51
CA ALA A 195 1.83 -0.08 7.55
C ALA A 195 1.16 1.13 6.90
N LYS A 196 -0.10 1.38 7.24
CA LYS A 196 -0.84 2.58 6.83
C LYS A 196 -0.90 3.55 8.00
N TYR A 197 -0.32 4.74 7.80
CA TYR A 197 -0.36 5.86 8.73
C TYR A 197 -1.39 6.85 8.18
N SER A 198 -2.55 6.94 8.82
CA SER A 198 -3.67 7.77 8.36
C SER A 198 -4.05 8.84 9.38
N VAL A 199 -4.94 9.74 8.96
CA VAL A 199 -5.28 10.98 9.68
C VAL A 199 -4.08 11.92 9.77
N LEU A 200 -3.29 12.00 8.70
CA LEU A 200 -2.14 12.91 8.62
C LEU A 200 -2.58 14.31 8.18
N ARG A 201 -1.93 15.36 8.68
CA ARG A 201 -2.25 16.74 8.32
C ARG A 201 -1.89 17.02 6.85
N LYS A 202 -2.82 17.66 6.13
CA LYS A 202 -2.65 18.05 4.73
C LYS A 202 -1.44 18.98 4.54
N GLY A 203 -0.65 18.75 3.50
CA GLY A 203 0.53 19.54 3.16
C GLY A 203 1.70 19.36 4.13
N ARG A 204 1.63 18.38 5.05
CA ARG A 204 2.65 18.11 6.07
C ARG A 204 3.24 16.70 5.96
N MET A 205 3.13 16.08 4.79
CA MET A 205 3.86 14.85 4.47
C MET A 205 5.36 15.14 4.36
N MET A 206 6.19 14.24 4.89
CA MET A 206 7.66 14.37 4.89
C MET A 206 8.34 13.34 3.99
N VAL A 207 7.56 12.51 3.30
CA VAL A 207 8.03 11.45 2.39
C VAL A 207 7.23 11.45 1.09
N LYS A 208 7.82 10.85 0.04
CA LYS A 208 7.22 10.70 -1.29
C LYS A 208 7.13 9.22 -1.67
N LYS A 209 6.23 8.91 -2.61
CA LYS A 209 6.15 7.57 -3.20
C LYS A 209 7.50 7.16 -3.76
N GLY A 210 7.99 5.98 -3.37
CA GLY A 210 9.27 5.43 -3.79
C GLY A 210 10.37 5.52 -2.74
N ASP A 211 10.22 6.42 -1.75
CA ASP A 211 11.22 6.61 -0.70
C ASP A 211 11.40 5.34 0.15
N MET A 212 12.62 5.10 0.60
CA MET A 212 12.92 4.09 1.61
C MET A 212 12.93 4.75 2.97
N VAL A 213 12.09 4.29 3.88
CA VAL A 213 12.04 4.73 5.28
C VAL A 213 12.69 3.69 6.18
N TYR A 214 13.29 4.16 7.26
CA TYR A 214 13.82 3.35 8.36
C TYR A 214 13.01 3.65 9.62
N PRO A 215 13.07 2.79 10.66
CA PRO A 215 12.45 3.12 11.94
C PRO A 215 12.82 4.55 12.38
N GLN A 216 11.85 5.30 12.90
CA GLN A 216 11.99 6.71 13.30
C GLN A 216 12.21 7.73 12.17
N THR A 217 12.16 7.32 10.89
CA THR A 217 12.11 8.27 9.78
C THR A 217 10.80 9.06 9.83
N PRO A 218 10.83 10.41 9.85
CA PRO A 218 9.61 11.23 9.81
C PRO A 218 8.79 10.96 8.55
N ILE A 219 7.50 10.70 8.71
CA ILE A 219 6.54 10.40 7.64
C ILE A 219 5.61 11.59 7.38
N GLY A 220 5.17 12.26 8.44
CA GLY A 220 4.25 13.39 8.36
C GLY A 220 3.90 13.93 9.73
N VAL A 221 2.86 14.73 9.83
CA VAL A 221 2.37 15.31 11.10
C VAL A 221 0.98 14.75 11.41
N SER A 222 0.71 14.51 12.70
CA SER A 222 -0.62 14.11 13.17
C SER A 222 -1.67 15.15 12.72
N GLY A 223 -2.82 14.64 12.31
CA GLY A 223 -3.94 15.44 11.85
C GLY A 223 -5.04 15.45 12.89
N SER A 224 -6.23 15.77 12.42
CA SER A 224 -7.38 15.94 13.29
C SER A 224 -8.68 15.77 12.52
N TYR A 225 -9.70 15.20 13.16
CA TYR A 225 -11.08 15.28 12.68
C TYR A 225 -11.89 16.39 13.37
N GLN A 226 -11.52 16.74 14.62
CA GLN A 226 -12.28 17.66 15.48
C GLN A 226 -11.39 18.76 16.06
N ALA A 227 -11.98 19.92 16.35
CA ALA A 227 -11.22 21.03 16.93
C ALA A 227 -10.48 20.60 18.20
N ASN A 228 -9.22 21.03 18.34
CA ASN A 228 -8.37 20.75 19.50
C ASN A 228 -8.07 19.26 19.77
N THR A 229 -8.26 18.39 18.77
CA THR A 229 -7.79 17.00 18.83
C THR A 229 -6.60 16.80 17.90
N HIS A 230 -5.64 15.98 18.29
CA HIS A 230 -4.52 15.60 17.44
C HIS A 230 -4.42 14.08 17.46
N GLU A 231 -4.55 13.45 16.30
CA GLU A 231 -4.52 12.01 16.19
C GLU A 231 -3.80 11.50 14.95
N MET A 232 -3.39 10.24 15.03
CA MET A 232 -3.08 9.43 13.87
C MET A 232 -3.70 8.05 14.06
N ARG A 233 -3.90 7.33 12.96
CA ARG A 233 -4.33 5.92 12.99
C ARG A 233 -3.36 5.02 12.24
N LEU A 234 -2.92 3.95 12.90
CA LEU A 234 -2.02 2.95 12.35
C LEU A 234 -2.78 1.66 12.09
N LEU A 235 -2.61 1.13 10.88
CA LEU A 235 -3.17 -0.14 10.47
C LEU A 235 -2.06 -1.00 9.86
N LEU A 236 -1.93 -2.23 10.35
CA LEU A 236 -0.97 -3.21 9.84
C LEU A 236 -1.70 -4.38 9.20
N TYR A 237 -1.32 -4.72 7.97
CA TYR A 237 -2.01 -5.77 7.22
C TYR A 237 -1.14 -6.35 6.10
N TYR A 238 -1.53 -7.48 5.54
CA TYR A 238 -0.87 -8.11 4.39
C TYR A 238 -1.90 -8.80 3.49
N LEU A 239 -1.52 -9.02 2.22
CA LEU A 239 -2.36 -9.75 1.27
C LEU A 239 -2.36 -11.24 1.62
N SER A 240 -3.47 -11.73 2.17
CA SER A 240 -3.64 -13.13 2.59
C SER A 240 -4.31 -13.98 1.51
N ASN A 241 -5.22 -13.39 0.72
CA ASN A 241 -5.87 -14.06 -0.40
C ASN A 241 -5.60 -13.33 -1.74
N ALA A 242 -4.70 -13.92 -2.52
CA ALA A 242 -4.34 -13.45 -3.85
C ALA A 242 -5.02 -14.25 -4.98
N GLU A 243 -6.06 -15.01 -4.69
CA GLU A 243 -6.78 -15.79 -5.69
C GLU A 243 -7.66 -14.89 -6.56
N PHE A 244 -7.58 -15.08 -7.87
CA PHE A 244 -8.43 -14.40 -8.82
C PHE A 244 -9.45 -15.40 -9.36
N LYS A 245 -10.74 -15.12 -9.15
CA LYS A 245 -11.82 -15.89 -9.78
C LYS A 245 -12.11 -15.30 -11.16
N ARG A 246 -12.18 -16.15 -12.18
CA ARG A 246 -12.58 -15.83 -13.56
C ARG A 246 -14.09 -15.56 -13.63
N SER A 247 -14.60 -14.59 -12.86
CA SER A 247 -16.01 -14.18 -12.89
C SER A 247 -16.19 -12.97 -13.81
N ASN A 248 -17.25 -13.01 -14.63
CA ASN A 248 -17.70 -11.95 -15.54
C ASN A 248 -18.47 -10.81 -14.84
N ASN A 249 -18.74 -10.94 -13.54
CA ASN A 249 -19.45 -9.89 -12.82
C ASN A 249 -18.48 -8.83 -12.30
N LYS A 250 -18.50 -7.64 -12.92
CA LYS A 250 -18.03 -6.39 -12.30
C LYS A 250 -18.79 -6.20 -10.99
N LYS A 251 -18.22 -6.59 -9.84
CA LYS A 251 -18.81 -6.28 -8.53
C LYS A 251 -17.74 -5.78 -7.53
N THR A 252 -17.81 -4.46 -7.34
CA THR A 252 -17.74 -3.65 -6.09
C THR A 252 -16.69 -3.98 -5.03
N GLY A 253 -16.03 -2.92 -4.51
CA GLY A 253 -14.93 -2.92 -3.53
C GLY A 253 -15.15 -3.66 -2.20
N LYS A 254 -16.32 -4.27 -1.95
CA LYS A 254 -16.56 -5.20 -0.83
C LYS A 254 -15.72 -6.49 -0.91
N GLN A 255 -15.30 -6.93 -2.12
CA GLN A 255 -14.44 -8.12 -2.27
C GLN A 255 -12.94 -7.83 -2.14
N GLU A 256 -12.50 -6.57 -2.22
CA GLU A 256 -11.08 -6.23 -2.02
C GLU A 256 -10.71 -6.25 -0.53
N ALA A 257 -11.62 -5.82 0.35
CA ALA A 257 -11.41 -5.84 1.80
C ALA A 257 -11.23 -7.26 2.36
N SER A 258 -11.85 -8.28 1.75
CA SER A 258 -11.73 -9.68 2.19
C SER A 258 -10.42 -10.37 1.75
N ARG A 259 -9.52 -9.65 1.07
CA ARG A 259 -8.23 -10.19 0.59
C ARG A 259 -7.07 -9.95 1.53
N TYR A 260 -7.23 -9.03 2.47
CA TYR A 260 -6.18 -8.61 3.38
C TYR A 260 -6.47 -9.12 4.79
N THR A 261 -5.42 -9.53 5.49
CA THR A 261 -5.48 -9.90 6.90
C THR A 261 -4.66 -8.93 7.71
N TYR A 262 -5.20 -8.52 8.84
CA TYR A 262 -4.60 -7.56 9.76
C TYR A 262 -3.59 -8.23 10.69
N ILE A 263 -2.67 -7.42 11.24
CA ILE A 263 -1.60 -7.87 12.14
C ILE A 263 -1.85 -7.23 13.50
N ASN A 264 -1.80 -8.03 14.56
CA ASN A 264 -1.74 -7.56 15.94
C ASN A 264 -0.25 -7.36 16.29
N PRO A 265 0.28 -6.11 16.27
CA PRO A 265 1.68 -5.85 16.54
C PRO A 265 2.05 -6.06 18.01
N LEU A 266 3.31 -6.42 18.21
CA LEU A 266 4.03 -6.26 19.47
C LEU A 266 4.86 -4.99 19.36
N PHE A 267 4.74 -4.09 20.34
CA PHE A 267 5.53 -2.87 20.38
C PHE A 267 6.62 -2.97 21.43
N TYR A 268 7.75 -2.33 21.15
CA TYR A 268 8.77 -2.08 22.15
C TYR A 268 8.33 -0.93 23.07
N ASP A 269 8.39 -1.14 24.38
CA ASP A 269 8.15 -0.12 25.41
C ASP A 269 9.11 -0.33 26.58
N LYS A 270 10.03 0.61 26.81
CA LYS A 270 10.95 0.65 27.98
C LYS A 270 11.67 -0.67 28.30
N GLY A 271 12.06 -1.44 27.28
CA GLY A 271 12.78 -2.70 27.44
C GLY A 271 11.89 -3.94 27.39
N GLU A 272 10.58 -3.76 27.42
CA GLU A 272 9.58 -4.81 27.28
C GLU A 272 9.00 -4.84 25.85
N THR A 273 8.32 -5.95 25.54
CA THR A 273 7.67 -6.15 24.25
C THR A 273 6.27 -6.72 24.49
N HIS A 274 5.24 -5.95 24.13
CA HIS A 274 3.86 -6.37 24.36
C HIS A 274 2.89 -5.65 23.39
N SER A 275 1.65 -6.12 23.32
CA SER A 275 0.58 -5.38 22.63
C SER A 275 0.14 -4.19 23.48
N LEU A 276 -0.18 -3.06 22.86
CA LEU A 276 -0.60 -1.85 23.58
C LEU A 276 -1.96 -2.07 24.27
N LEU A 277 -2.03 -1.65 25.53
CA LEU A 277 -3.24 -1.71 26.34
C LEU A 277 -4.19 -0.57 25.95
N PRO A 278 -5.52 -0.82 25.94
CA PRO A 278 -6.50 0.23 25.69
C PRO A 278 -6.43 1.35 26.73
N ASN A 279 -6.67 2.59 26.29
CA ASN A 279 -6.74 3.79 27.13
C ASN A 279 -5.49 4.02 28.00
N THR A 280 -4.33 3.56 27.51
CA THR A 280 -3.05 3.73 28.19
C THR A 280 -2.18 4.71 27.42
N THR A 281 -1.47 5.58 28.14
CA THR A 281 -0.50 6.52 27.55
C THR A 281 0.86 5.85 27.47
N TYR A 282 1.41 5.80 26.27
CA TYR A 282 2.75 5.28 26.01
C TYR A 282 3.70 6.41 25.66
N THR A 283 4.96 6.28 26.07
CA THR A 283 6.02 7.23 25.74
C THR A 283 7.06 6.51 24.90
N SER A 284 7.36 7.06 23.72
CA SER A 284 8.31 6.45 22.80
C SER A 284 9.70 6.43 23.42
N SER A 285 10.28 5.25 23.49
CA SER A 285 11.69 5.03 23.82
C SER A 285 12.15 3.85 22.99
N PHE A 286 13.41 3.86 22.53
CA PHE A 286 13.98 2.75 21.78
C PHE A 286 15.49 2.76 21.90
N LEU A 287 16.07 1.57 21.84
CA LEU A 287 17.52 1.43 21.76
C LEU A 287 17.98 1.52 20.29
N PRO A 288 19.15 2.11 20.00
CA PRO A 288 19.70 2.16 18.65
C PRO A 288 19.76 0.78 17.96
N GLU A 289 20.00 -0.31 18.71
CA GLU A 289 20.10 -1.65 18.13
C GLU A 289 18.78 -2.11 17.49
N ILE A 290 17.62 -1.62 17.97
CA ILE A 290 16.32 -1.97 17.39
C ILE A 290 16.19 -1.39 15.98
N ILE A 291 16.66 -0.16 15.79
CA ILE A 291 16.70 0.50 14.47
C ILE A 291 17.69 -0.22 13.56
N GLU A 292 18.86 -0.57 14.09
CA GLU A 292 19.94 -1.21 13.34
C GLU A 292 19.65 -2.64 12.87
N LYS A 293 18.80 -3.38 13.58
CA LYS A 293 18.39 -4.75 13.19
C LYS A 293 17.80 -4.81 11.79
N GLU A 294 17.19 -3.72 11.32
CA GLU A 294 16.61 -3.64 9.98
C GLU A 294 17.56 -3.04 8.93
N MET A 295 18.74 -2.62 9.35
CA MET A 295 19.76 -2.04 8.49
C MET A 295 20.80 -3.07 8.07
N SER A 296 21.17 -3.03 6.80
CA SER A 296 22.37 -3.70 6.29
C SER A 296 23.63 -3.02 6.83
N LYS A 297 24.76 -3.75 6.79
CA LYS A 297 26.08 -3.21 7.17
C LYS A 297 26.40 -1.89 6.46
N ARG A 298 26.01 -1.75 5.18
CA ARG A 298 26.23 -0.53 4.39
C ARG A 298 25.36 0.64 4.86
N GLU A 299 24.12 0.37 5.25
CA GLU A 299 23.19 1.39 5.75
C GLU A 299 23.62 1.91 7.12
N ARG A 300 24.03 1.02 8.04
CA ARG A 300 24.57 1.43 9.35
C ARG A 300 25.78 2.36 9.21
N LYS A 301 26.73 2.01 8.33
CA LYS A 301 27.90 2.86 8.05
C LYS A 301 27.54 4.25 7.49
N ARG A 302 26.39 4.42 6.85
CA ARG A 302 25.93 5.73 6.36
C ARG A 302 25.25 6.55 7.44
N MET A 303 24.55 5.89 8.36
CA MET A 303 23.88 6.55 9.49
C MET A 303 24.91 7.22 10.41
N TYR A 304 26.00 6.52 10.76
CA TYR A 304 27.06 7.02 11.63
C TYR A 304 28.06 8.00 10.98
N LYS A 305 27.83 8.39 9.72
CA LYS A 305 28.66 9.37 8.99
C LYS A 305 28.03 10.75 8.91
N LYS A 306 26.82 10.92 9.44
CA LYS A 306 26.13 12.20 9.61
C LYS A 306 26.27 12.65 11.06
#